data_AF-J9E1X2-F1
#
_entry.id   AF-J9E1X2-F1
#
_cell.length_a   1.000
_cell.length_b   1.000
_cell.length_c   1.000
_cell.angle_alpha   90.00
_cell.angle_beta   90.00
_cell.angle_gamma   90.00
#
_symmetry.space_group_name_H-M   'P 1'
#
loop_
_entity.id
_entity.type
_entity.pdbx_description
1 polymer ?
#
loop_
_entity_poly.entity_id
_entity_poly.type
_entity_poly.pdbx_seq_one_letter_code
_entity_poly.pdbx_strand_id
1 'polypeptide(L)'
;MIEVLYASGQFWLTRRDVVGRAKGFVPYVGMVGLFCDIGPLSCFVSRHCIPPDMEFEPNSNPPCYKTADESVVIKQDDEIRVKLIGTRVDASDIFAIGTLMDDYLGLSANE
;
A
#
# COMPACT_ATOMS: atom_id res chain seq x y z
N MET A 1 20.98 32.26 -9.87
CA MET A 1 21.85 31.09 -10.08
C MET A 1 21.62 30.18 -8.90
N ILE A 2 20.79 29.15 -9.05
CA ILE A 2 20.59 28.11 -8.02
C ILE A 2 20.77 26.80 -8.79
N GLU A 3 21.96 26.22 -8.67
CA GLU A 3 22.23 24.88 -9.17
C GLU A 3 21.58 23.89 -8.21
N VAL A 4 20.52 23.25 -8.68
CA VAL A 4 19.97 22.09 -7.98
C VAL A 4 20.83 20.90 -8.40
N LEU A 5 21.66 20.43 -7.47
CA LEU A 5 22.53 19.26 -7.63
C LEU A 5 21.66 18.02 -7.89
N TYR A 6 21.62 17.56 -9.14
CA TYR A 6 20.99 16.29 -9.52
C TYR A 6 21.98 15.39 -10.26
N ALA A 7 21.95 14.10 -9.92
CA ALA A 7 22.75 13.09 -10.60
C ALA A 7 22.21 12.81 -12.02
N SER A 8 23.11 12.64 -12.97
CA SER A 8 22.80 12.27 -14.36
C SER A 8 22.09 10.91 -14.40
N GLY A 9 20.85 10.88 -14.90
CA GLY A 9 20.08 9.64 -15.13
C GLY A 9 18.88 9.40 -14.19
N GLN A 10 18.59 10.32 -13.27
CA GLN A 10 17.45 10.20 -12.36
C GLN A 10 16.16 10.68 -13.04
N PHE A 11 15.29 9.73 -13.43
CA PHE A 11 13.95 10.04 -13.95
C PHE A 11 12.98 10.30 -12.79
N TRP A 12 12.24 11.41 -12.86
CA TRP A 12 11.24 11.79 -11.86
C TRP A 12 9.88 11.20 -12.21
N LEU A 13 9.21 10.57 -11.24
CA LEU A 13 7.79 10.21 -11.37
C LEU A 13 6.96 11.49 -11.31
N THR A 14 6.30 11.82 -12.41
CA THR A 14 5.32 12.89 -12.50
C THR A 14 3.96 12.42 -11.99
N ARG A 15 3.02 13.35 -11.76
CA ARG A 15 1.63 13.03 -11.37
C ARG A 15 0.90 12.09 -12.35
N ARG A 16 1.43 11.91 -13.56
CA ARG A 16 0.89 10.99 -14.58
C ARG A 16 1.44 9.57 -14.46
N ASP A 17 2.49 9.37 -13.68
CA ASP A 17 3.19 8.08 -13.58
C ASP A 17 2.69 7.23 -12.40
N VAL A 18 1.81 7.78 -11.55
CA VAL A 18 1.10 7.02 -10.51
C VAL A 18 -0.21 6.48 -11.06
N VAL A 19 -0.12 5.48 -11.95
CA VAL A 19 -1.29 4.71 -12.39
C VAL A 19 -0.89 3.25 -12.55
N GLY A 20 -0.84 2.52 -11.43
CA GLY A 20 -0.45 1.11 -11.44
C GLY A 20 -1.08 0.33 -10.31
N ARG A 21 -1.53 -0.89 -10.64
CA ARG A 21 -1.76 -1.94 -9.64
C ARG A 21 -0.42 -2.61 -9.36
N ALA A 22 -0.08 -2.76 -8.09
CA ALA A 22 1.17 -3.37 -7.67
C ALA A 22 0.88 -4.44 -6.62
N LYS A 23 1.71 -5.48 -6.61
CA LYS A 23 1.71 -6.50 -5.57
C LYS A 23 2.80 -6.18 -4.56
N GLY A 24 2.52 -6.42 -3.29
CA GLY A 24 3.49 -6.28 -2.21
C GLY A 24 3.08 -7.10 -1.01
N PHE A 25 4.00 -7.28 -0.07
CA PHE A 25 3.71 -7.98 1.18
C PHE A 25 3.27 -6.99 2.25
N VAL A 26 2.49 -7.45 3.22
CA VAL A 26 1.99 -6.63 4.33
C VAL A 26 2.92 -6.77 5.54
N PRO A 27 3.87 -5.86 5.78
CA PRO A 27 4.72 -5.91 6.97
C PRO A 27 3.95 -5.58 8.27
N TYR A 28 2.87 -4.80 8.18
CA TYR A 28 2.15 -4.30 9.34
C TYR A 28 0.68 -3.97 9.05
N VAL A 29 -0.19 -4.32 9.99
CA VAL A 29 -1.61 -3.96 10.02
C VAL A 29 -1.94 -3.26 11.33
N GLY A 30 -2.70 -2.17 11.26
CA GLY A 30 -3.15 -1.43 12.44
C GLY A 30 -4.49 -0.72 12.25
N MET A 31 -4.98 -0.09 13.32
CA MET A 31 -6.28 0.59 13.34
C MET A 31 -6.40 1.72 12.32
N VAL A 32 -5.29 2.42 12.05
CA VAL A 32 -5.26 3.56 11.10
C VAL A 32 -5.13 3.14 9.64
N GLY A 33 -4.78 1.87 9.37
CA GLY A 33 -4.50 1.37 8.04
C GLY A 33 -3.49 0.22 8.05
N LEU A 34 -2.88 -0.04 6.89
CA LEU A 34 -1.83 -1.06 6.74
C LEU A 34 -0.66 -0.52 5.94
N PHE A 35 0.51 -1.10 6.16
CA PHE A 35 1.67 -0.91 5.30
C PHE A 35 1.78 -2.07 4.32
N CYS A 36 2.30 -1.77 3.14
CA CYS A 36 2.56 -2.72 2.09
C CYS A 36 3.91 -2.39 1.44
N ASP A 37 4.84 -3.33 1.46
CA ASP A 37 6.15 -3.16 0.85
C ASP A 37 6.15 -3.74 -0.56
N ILE A 38 6.44 -2.88 -1.53
CA ILE A 38 6.46 -3.15 -2.96
C ILE A 38 7.92 -3.08 -3.41
N GLY A 39 8.65 -4.16 -3.14
CA GLY A 39 10.11 -4.13 -3.23
C GLY A 39 10.67 -3.06 -2.29
N PRO A 40 11.48 -2.08 -2.77
CA PRO A 40 12.02 -1.01 -1.92
C PRO A 40 11.03 0.12 -1.64
N LEU A 41 9.83 0.10 -2.23
CA LEU A 41 8.82 1.16 -2.07
C LEU A 41 7.85 0.79 -0.94
N SER A 42 7.86 1.57 0.15
CA SER A 42 6.84 1.45 1.20
C SER A 42 5.57 2.20 0.83
N CYS A 43 4.45 1.49 0.84
CA CYS A 43 3.11 2.00 0.55
C CYS A 43 2.25 1.97 1.81
N PHE A 44 1.62 3.10 2.14
CA PHE A 44 0.62 3.15 3.21
C PHE A 44 -0.79 3.18 2.63
N VAL A 45 -1.66 2.29 3.12
CA VAL A 45 -3.09 2.27 2.81
C VAL A 45 -3.85 2.69 4.05
N SER A 46 -4.40 3.91 4.04
CA SER A 46 -5.23 4.42 5.13
C SER A 46 -6.52 3.60 5.28
N ARG A 47 -7.06 3.47 6.50
CA ARG A 47 -8.39 2.89 6.75
C ARG A 47 -9.49 3.47 5.86
N HIS A 48 -9.40 4.76 5.52
CA HIS A 48 -10.36 5.43 4.61
C HIS A 48 -10.21 5.01 3.15
N CYS A 49 -9.13 4.32 2.80
CA CYS A 49 -8.83 3.78 1.49
C CYS A 49 -8.93 2.24 1.46
N ILE A 50 -9.44 1.63 2.53
CA ILE A 50 -9.80 0.21 2.65
C ILE A 50 -11.33 0.11 2.52
N PRO A 51 -11.87 -0.88 1.79
CA PRO A 51 -13.31 -1.10 1.68
C PRO A 51 -14.03 -1.05 3.04
N PRO A 52 -15.22 -0.43 3.12
CA PRO A 52 -15.91 -0.21 4.39
C PRO A 52 -16.41 -1.51 5.04
N ASP A 53 -16.63 -2.56 4.26
CA ASP A 53 -17.02 -3.91 4.66
C ASP A 53 -15.90 -4.71 5.32
N MET A 54 -14.64 -4.24 5.25
CA MET A 54 -13.53 -4.79 6.02
C MET A 54 -13.34 -4.03 7.35
N GLU A 55 -13.37 -4.78 8.45
CA GLU A 55 -13.19 -4.26 9.80
C GLU A 55 -11.83 -4.66 10.38
N PHE A 56 -11.26 -3.77 11.21
CA PHE A 56 -10.01 -4.04 11.89
C PHE A 56 -10.27 -4.85 13.17
N GLU A 57 -9.58 -5.99 13.31
CA GLU A 57 -9.67 -6.84 14.50
C GLU A 57 -8.32 -6.83 15.26
N PRO A 58 -8.21 -6.07 16.36
CA PRO A 58 -6.97 -5.96 17.14
C PRO A 58 -6.65 -7.21 17.96
N ASN A 59 -7.67 -8.03 18.29
CA ASN A 59 -7.49 -9.20 19.15
C ASN A 59 -7.04 -10.45 18.39
N SER A 60 -7.02 -10.40 17.05
CA SER A 60 -6.44 -11.46 16.24
C SER A 60 -4.93 -11.52 16.44
N ASN A 61 -4.35 -12.71 16.35
CA ASN A 61 -2.91 -12.92 16.46
C ASN A 61 -2.38 -13.56 15.17
N PRO A 62 -1.87 -12.78 14.19
CA PRO A 62 -1.63 -11.33 14.21
C PRO A 62 -2.90 -10.46 13.95
N PRO A 63 -2.88 -9.15 14.28
CA PRO A 63 -3.97 -8.22 13.95
C PRO A 63 -4.25 -8.18 12.44
N CYS A 64 -5.51 -8.00 12.06
CA CYS A 64 -5.93 -8.10 10.66
C CYS A 64 -7.08 -7.16 10.29
N TYR A 65 -7.28 -6.98 8.99
CA TYR A 65 -8.54 -6.51 8.41
C TYR A 65 -9.31 -7.71 7.87
N LYS A 66 -10.58 -7.85 8.22
CA LYS A 66 -11.43 -8.95 7.72
C LYS A 66 -12.83 -8.48 7.36
N THR A 67 -13.44 -9.15 6.39
CA THR A 67 -14.87 -9.00 6.12
C THR A 67 -15.72 -9.66 7.21
N ALA A 68 -16.98 -9.22 7.34
CA ALA A 68 -17.90 -9.76 8.35
C ALA A 68 -18.19 -11.27 8.20
N ASP A 69 -18.12 -11.78 6.96
CA ASP A 69 -18.27 -13.19 6.62
C ASP A 69 -16.95 -13.99 6.67
N GLU A 70 -15.84 -13.32 7.02
CA GLU A 70 -14.47 -13.87 7.06
C GLU A 70 -13.98 -14.47 5.72
N SER A 71 -14.63 -14.14 4.60
CA SER A 71 -14.22 -14.58 3.26
C SER A 71 -12.88 -13.98 2.83
N VAL A 72 -12.57 -12.77 3.30
CA VAL A 72 -11.31 -12.07 3.02
C VAL A 72 -10.70 -11.63 4.34
N VAL A 73 -9.45 -12.02 4.59
CA VAL A 73 -8.66 -11.65 5.78
C VAL A 73 -7.27 -11.20 5.34
N ILE A 74 -6.94 -9.92 5.54
CA ILE A 74 -5.61 -9.35 5.30
C ILE A 74 -4.89 -9.21 6.63
N LYS A 75 -3.77 -9.91 6.79
CA LYS A 75 -2.92 -9.89 7.98
C LYS A 75 -1.45 -9.68 7.61
N GLN A 76 -0.60 -9.60 8.63
CA GLN A 76 0.85 -9.55 8.45
C GLN A 76 1.33 -10.73 7.59
N ASP A 77 2.31 -10.46 6.72
CA ASP A 77 2.95 -11.36 5.76
C ASP A 77 2.09 -11.81 4.56
N ASP A 78 0.85 -11.33 4.44
CA ASP A 78 0.04 -11.61 3.24
C ASP A 78 0.56 -10.83 2.02
N GLU A 79 0.46 -11.43 0.83
CA GLU A 79 0.62 -10.72 -0.44
C GLU A 79 -0.71 -10.05 -0.81
N ILE A 80 -0.68 -8.74 -1.00
CA ILE A 80 -1.84 -7.97 -1.45
C ILE A 80 -1.54 -7.24 -2.76
N ARG A 81 -2.61 -7.02 -3.53
CA ARG A 81 -2.62 -6.12 -4.68
C ARG A 81 -3.23 -4.79 -4.27
N VAL A 82 -2.45 -3.72 -4.39
CA VAL A 82 -2.87 -2.34 -4.11
C VAL A 82 -2.84 -1.52 -5.38
N LYS A 83 -3.67 -0.47 -5.45
CA LYS A 83 -3.55 0.57 -6.47
C LYS A 83 -2.86 1.77 -5.85
N LEU A 84 -1.76 2.21 -6.45
CA LEU A 84 -1.07 3.43 -6.01
C LEU A 84 -1.87 4.65 -6.46
N ILE A 85 -2.10 5.60 -5.54
CA ILE A 85 -2.86 6.83 -5.80
C ILE A 85 -2.01 8.10 -5.65
N GLY A 86 -0.88 8.01 -4.96
CA GLY A 86 0.09 9.09 -4.87
C GLY A 86 1.43 8.61 -4.36
N THR A 87 2.46 9.42 -4.57
CA THR A 87 3.79 9.21 -4.02
C THR A 87 4.29 10.49 -3.37
N ARG A 88 4.98 10.35 -2.24
CA ARG A 88 5.75 11.39 -1.60
C ARG A 88 7.23 11.03 -1.75
N VAL A 89 8.02 11.97 -2.24
CA VAL A 89 9.46 11.81 -2.41
C VAL A 89 10.16 12.68 -1.38
N ASP A 90 10.97 12.07 -0.53
CA ASP A 90 11.91 12.76 0.36
C ASP A 90 13.35 12.54 -0.17
N ALA A 91 14.36 13.14 0.48
CA ALA A 91 15.74 13.15 -0.02
C ALA A 91 16.41 11.76 -0.11
N SER A 92 15.98 10.82 0.73
CA SER A 92 16.54 9.46 0.82
C SER A 92 15.58 8.38 0.32
N ASP A 93 14.27 8.63 0.39
CA ASP A 93 13.24 7.59 0.27
C ASP A 93 12.02 8.09 -0.50
N ILE A 94 11.34 7.13 -1.14
CA ILE A 94 10.04 7.35 -1.78
C ILE A 94 9.00 6.57 -0.98
N PHE A 95 7.93 7.24 -0.62
CA PHE A 95 6.76 6.65 0.01
C PHE A 95 5.58 6.71 -0.93
N ALA A 96 4.73 5.70 -0.93
CA ALA A 96 3.48 5.71 -1.67
C ALA A 96 2.27 5.72 -0.75
N ILE A 97 1.16 6.22 -1.28
CA ILE A 97 -0.16 6.05 -0.69
C ILE A 97 -0.96 5.20 -1.68
N GLY A 98 -1.63 4.18 -1.15
CA GLY A 98 -2.42 3.23 -1.92
C GLY A 98 -3.88 3.15 -1.50
N THR A 99 -4.67 2.46 -2.32
CA THR A 99 -6.06 2.10 -2.03
C THR A 99 -6.33 0.64 -2.36
N LEU A 100 -7.36 0.08 -1.70
CA LEU A 100 -7.97 -1.22 -1.92
C LEU A 100 -9.44 -1.12 -2.40
N MET A 101 -9.93 0.08 -2.71
CA MET A 101 -11.37 0.32 -3.00
C MET A 101 -11.79 0.03 -4.45
N ASP A 102 -10.85 -0.26 -5.36
CA ASP A 102 -11.16 -0.64 -6.74
C ASP A 102 -11.29 -2.16 -6.89
N ASP A 103 -11.92 -2.59 -7.98
CA ASP A 103 -12.07 -3.99 -8.33
C ASP A 103 -10.72 -4.71 -8.51
N TYR A 104 -10.71 -5.99 -8.09
CA TYR A 104 -9.58 -6.92 -8.17
C TYR A 104 -8.35 -6.49 -7.35
N LEU A 105 -8.56 -5.72 -6.27
CA LEU A 105 -7.57 -5.39 -5.26
C LEU A 105 -7.79 -6.22 -3.98
N GLY A 106 -6.84 -6.17 -3.04
CA GLY A 106 -6.88 -6.93 -1.80
C GLY A 106 -5.97 -8.15 -1.84
N LEU A 107 -6.36 -9.23 -1.15
CA LEU A 107 -5.59 -10.47 -1.12
C LEU A 107 -5.27 -10.97 -2.53
N SER A 108 -3.98 -11.15 -2.79
CA SER A 108 -3.49 -11.83 -3.99
C SER A 108 -3.39 -13.31 -3.63
N ALA A 109 -4.39 -14.10 -4.02
CA ALA A 109 -4.32 -15.55 -3.83
C ALA A 109 -3.04 -16.08 -4.52
N ASN A 110 -2.24 -16.83 -3.77
CA ASN A 110 -1.20 -17.67 -4.36
C ASN A 110 -1.93 -18.79 -5.09
N GLU A 111 -1.98 -18.71 -6.41
CA GLU A 111 -2.30 -19.85 -7.27
C GLU A 111 -1.12 -20.84 -7.27
#